data_AF-A0A6B3GCY3-F1
#
_entry.id   AF-A0A6B3GCY3-F1
#
_cell.length_a   1.000
_cell.length_b   1.000
_cell.length_c   1.000
_cell.angle_alpha   90.00
_cell.angle_beta   90.00
_cell.angle_gamma   90.00
#
_symmetry.space_group_name_H-M   'P 1'
#
loop_
_entity.id
_entity.type
_entity.pdbx_description
1 polymer ?
#
loop_
_entity_poly.entity_id
_entity_poly.type
_entity_poly.pdbx_seq_one_letter_code
_entity_poly.pdbx_strand_id
1 'polypeptide(L)' 'HIQCVDAARAGARAAARQDPPEAVVETALQAAPEGADVTVGRTGDLVQVEVRARTPGLGALTVGLRARAV' A
#
# COMPACT_ATOMS: atom_id res chain seq x y z
N HIS A 1 9.18 -5.98 7.98
CA HIS A 1 7.91 -5.37 8.44
C HIS A 1 7.91 -3.82 8.40
N ILE A 2 8.87 -3.20 7.71
CA ILE A 2 8.91 -1.74 7.43
C ILE A 2 8.40 -1.47 5.98
N GLN A 3 8.53 -2.45 5.09
CA GLN A 3 8.13 -2.37 3.68
C GLN A 3 6.66 -2.01 3.44
N CYS A 4 5.70 -2.51 4.24
CA CYS A 4 4.28 -2.13 4.06
C CYS A 4 4.04 -0.63 4.32
N VAL A 5 4.77 -0.06 5.29
CA VAL A 5 4.67 1.36 5.61
C VAL A 5 5.38 2.20 4.54
N ASP A 6 6.53 1.73 4.05
CA ASP A 6 7.24 2.38 2.94
C ASP A 6 6.42 2.38 1.64
N ALA A 7 5.74 1.28 1.35
CA ALA A 7 4.82 1.13 0.22
C ALA A 7 3.63 2.11 0.31
N ALA A 8 2.96 2.18 1.47
CA ALA A 8 1.86 3.11 1.67
C ALA A 8 2.33 4.57 1.51
N ARG A 9 3.53 4.90 2.03
CA ARG A 9 4.11 6.24 1.90
C ARG A 9 4.57 6.56 0.48
N ALA A 10 5.08 5.59 -0.27
CA ALA A 10 5.43 5.72 -1.67
C ALA A 10 4.18 6.02 -2.52
N GLY A 11 3.10 5.26 -2.31
CA GLY A 11 1.81 5.52 -2.95
C GLY A 11 1.24 6.89 -2.58
N ALA A 12 1.23 7.27 -1.31
CA ALA A 12 0.73 8.58 -0.88
C ALA A 12 1.48 9.75 -1.57
N ARG A 13 2.80 9.61 -1.77
CA ARG A 13 3.60 10.59 -2.50
C ARG A 13 3.27 10.67 -3.99
N ALA A 14 3.03 9.54 -4.64
CA ALA A 14 2.56 9.51 -6.02
C ALA A 14 1.18 10.19 -6.15
N ALA A 15 0.28 9.89 -5.22
CA ALA A 15 -1.04 10.53 -5.16
C ALA A 15 -0.96 12.05 -4.97
N ALA A 16 -0.05 12.54 -4.12
CA ALA A 16 0.18 13.97 -3.90
C ALA A 16 0.71 14.70 -5.15
N ARG A 17 1.38 13.99 -6.06
CA ARG A 17 1.77 14.51 -7.38
C ARG A 17 0.64 14.54 -8.40
N GLN A 18 -0.56 14.12 -7.99
CA GLN A 18 -1.70 13.91 -8.88
C GLN A 18 -1.42 12.84 -9.95
N ASP A 19 -0.52 11.89 -9.65
CA ASP A 19 -0.30 10.74 -10.50
C ASP A 19 -1.62 9.96 -10.64
N PRO A 20 -1.93 9.39 -11.82
CA PRO A 20 -3.15 8.64 -12.02
C PRO A 20 -3.22 7.44 -11.05
N PRO A 21 -4.43 6.99 -10.65
CA PRO A 21 -4.59 5.95 -9.62
C PRO A 21 -3.80 4.67 -9.92
N GLU A 22 -3.69 4.30 -11.18
CA GLU A 22 -2.92 3.14 -11.66
C GLU A 22 -1.42 3.29 -11.36
N ALA A 23 -0.84 4.47 -11.62
CA ALA A 23 0.56 4.75 -11.33
C ALA A 23 0.83 4.81 -9.81
N VAL A 24 -0.14 5.27 -9.02
CA VAL A 24 -0.07 5.24 -7.55
C VAL A 24 -0.02 3.80 -7.04
N VAL A 25 -0.89 2.93 -7.56
CA VAL A 25 -0.94 1.50 -7.23
C VAL A 25 0.38 0.82 -7.61
N GLU A 26 0.87 1.06 -8.83
CA GLU A 26 2.12 0.49 -9.31
C GLU A 26 3.30 0.92 -8.42
N THR A 27 3.40 2.21 -8.11
CA THR A 27 4.45 2.75 -7.23
C THR A 27 4.42 2.11 -5.84
N ALA A 28 3.24 1.94 -5.26
CA ALA A 28 3.08 1.29 -3.97
C ALA A 28 3.42 -0.21 -4.04
N LEU A 29 3.03 -0.91 -5.10
CA LEU A 29 3.33 -2.33 -5.31
C LEU A 29 4.84 -2.58 -5.49
N GLN A 30 5.55 -1.71 -6.19
CA GLN A 30 7.01 -1.81 -6.36
C GLN A 30 7.78 -1.73 -5.02
N ALA A 31 7.22 -1.01 -4.04
CA ALA A 31 7.77 -0.90 -2.70
C ALA A 31 7.18 -1.93 -1.72
N ALA A 32 6.12 -2.65 -2.11
CA ALA A 32 5.44 -3.63 -1.28
C ALA A 32 6.11 -5.01 -1.38
N PRO A 33 5.98 -5.85 -0.34
CA PRO A 33 6.43 -7.24 -0.42
C PRO A 33 5.58 -8.06 -1.40
N GLU A 34 6.12 -9.19 -1.87
CA GLU A 34 5.42 -10.10 -2.78
C GLU A 34 4.09 -10.58 -2.19
N GLY A 35 3.05 -10.62 -3.03
CA GLY A 35 1.69 -11.01 -2.61
C GLY A 35 0.95 -9.95 -1.79
N ALA A 36 1.42 -8.69 -1.80
CA ALA A 36 0.68 -7.57 -1.24
C ALA A 36 -0.45 -7.09 -2.17
N ASP A 37 -1.59 -6.78 -1.56
CA ASP A 37 -2.74 -6.15 -2.17
C ASP A 37 -2.71 -4.64 -1.87
N VAL A 38 -2.76 -3.81 -2.91
CA VAL A 38 -2.81 -2.35 -2.78
C VAL A 38 -4.17 -1.84 -3.25
N THR A 39 -4.78 -0.95 -2.47
CA THR A 39 -6.04 -0.30 -2.82
C THR A 39 -5.90 1.20 -2.67
N VAL A 40 -6.31 1.95 -3.70
CA VAL A 40 -6.32 3.41 -3.69
C VAL A 40 -7.77 3.88 -3.74
N GLY A 41 -8.19 4.62 -2.74
CA GLY A 41 -9.50 5.27 -2.69
C GLY A 41 -9.33 6.78 -2.73
N ARG A 42 -10.22 7.49 -3.41
CA ARG A 42 -10.26 8.96 -3.40
C ARG A 42 -11.58 9.43 -2.83
N THR A 43 -11.51 10.32 -1.84
CA THR A 43 -12.68 10.94 -1.22
C THR A 43 -12.52 12.46 -1.29
N GLY A 44 -13.20 13.10 -2.24
CA GLY A 44 -13.00 14.51 -2.55
C GLY A 44 -11.56 14.79 -2.99
N ASP A 45 -10.86 15.60 -2.21
CA ASP A 45 -9.45 15.94 -2.43
C ASP A 45 -8.47 15.05 -1.65
N LEU A 46 -8.97 14.16 -0.79
CA LEU A 46 -8.14 13.22 -0.06
C LEU A 46 -7.93 11.95 -0.87
N VAL A 47 -6.67 11.52 -0.98
CA VAL A 47 -6.31 10.22 -1.54
C VAL A 47 -5.84 9.30 -0.42
N GLN A 48 -6.47 8.15 -0.32
CA GLN A 48 -6.17 7.11 0.64
C GLN A 48 -5.49 5.95 -0.05
N VAL A 49 -4.29 5.60 0.42
CA VAL A 49 -3.57 4.42 -0.03
C VAL A 49 -3.56 3.40 1.10
N GLU A 50 -4.10 2.22 0.83
CA GLU A 50 -4.10 1.09 1.72
C GLU A 50 -3.24 -0.03 1.13
N VAL A 51 -2.26 -0.49 1.89
CA VAL A 51 -1.40 -1.63 1.51
C VAL A 51 -1.63 -2.74 2.52
N ARG A 52 -2.00 -3.92 2.01
CA ARG A 52 -2.17 -5.14 2.79
C ARG A 52 -1.19 -6.19 2.31
N ALA A 53 -0.40 -6.74 3.20
CA ALA A 53 0.46 -7.86 2.88
C ALA A 53 0.06 -9.05 3.75
N ARG A 54 -0.02 -10.24 3.14
CA ARG A 54 -0.06 -11.51 3.87
C ARG A 54 1.38 -11.90 4.15
N THR A 55 1.86 -11.66 5.35
CA THR A 55 3.18 -12.14 5.76
C THR A 55 3.09 -13.63 6.04
N PRO A 56 3.94 -14.47 5.41
CA PRO A 56 4.11 -15.84 5.86
C PRO A 56 4.71 -15.79 7.27
N GLY A 57 3.91 -16.16 8.27
CA GLY A 57 4.34 -16.27 9.66
C GLY A 57 5.13 -17.55 9.91
N LEU A 58 5.64 -17.70 11.14
CA LEU A 58 6.20 -18.96 11.65
C LEU A 58 5.11 -20.05 11.62
N GLY A 59 5.05 -20.85 10.55
CA GLY A 59 4.06 -21.93 10.37
C GLY A 59 2.70 -21.47 9.82
N ALA A 60 1.66 -22.30 10.01
CA ALA A 60 0.30 -22.15 9.45
C ALA A 60 -0.50 -20.91 9.94
N LEU A 61 0.13 -19.98 10.65
CA LEU A 61 -0.47 -18.73 11.12
C LEU A 61 -0.20 -17.61 10.10
N THR A 62 -1.15 -17.38 9.20
CA THR A 62 -1.16 -16.19 8.36
C THR A 62 -1.55 -14.98 9.21
N VAL A 63 -0.60 -14.07 9.46
CA VAL A 63 -0.90 -12.78 10.08
C VAL A 63 -1.22 -11.79 8.96
N GLY A 64 -2.46 -11.29 8.94
CA GLY A 64 -2.86 -10.23 8.01
C GLY A 64 -2.42 -8.87 8.55
N LEU A 65 -1.60 -8.13 7.80
CA LEU A 65 -1.16 -6.81 8.19
C LEU A 65 -1.82 -5.71 7.34
N ARG A 66 -2.25 -4.61 7.99
CA ARG A 66 -2.88 -3.46 7.34
C ARG A 66 -2.13 -2.17 7.75
N ALA A 67 -1.72 -1.36 6.76
CA ALA A 67 -1.19 -0.02 6.97
C ALA A 67 -2.01 1.00 6.16
N ARG A 68 -2.28 2.18 6.73
CA ARG A 68 -3.08 3.27 6.13
C ARG A 68 -2.31 4.60 6.22
N ALA A 69 -2.26 5.34 5.13
CA ALA A 69 -1.76 6.72 5.07
C ALA A 69 -2.84 7.65 4.48
N VAL A 70 -2.84 8.92 4.90
CA VAL A 70 -3.74 10.00 4.47
C VAL A 70 -2.95 11.18 3.95
#